data_AF-A0A160JI47-F1
#
_entry.id   AF-A0A160JI47-F1
#
_cell.length_a   1.000
_cell.length_b   1.000
_cell.length_c   1.000
_cell.angle_alpha   90.00
_cell.angle_beta   90.00
_cell.angle_gamma   90.00
#
_symmetry.space_group_name_H-M   'P 1'
#
loop_
_entity.id
_entity.type
_entity.pdbx_description
1 polymer ?
#
loop_
_entity_poly.entity_id
_entity_poly.type
_entity_poly.pdbx_seq_one_letter_code
_entity_poly.pdbx_strand_id
1 'polypeptide(L)'
;MTEAYNDALQEQAKKKIWDTVKEEAKGMSPADYLELTADITGIFDPTPLSDAVGGTIALARGDLLGAALSVASFIPYAGDALAKPAKIARRAPKTAKLVEALLSRGDNLAKAGEKALKEAFTLSQVAVARQKALKRVQQAMLDARNKVPGCKDCKKLVDKGTTRTLQMPATGGSWKTPDGLSPANGTGTFTFGSPATLPDGRVVNSIDFKGGFPDFDKYVYGGKKYNLWEVSGNASTDARRLEEMMLKVDPNWTAPSKKYTLHHFEDGTVGYVPKEIHDRTAGGVAHTGGNSMINNDLF
;
A
#
# COMPACT_ATOMS: atom_id res chain seq x y z
N MET A 1 -2.55 -12.82 -12.54
CA MET A 1 -3.44 -11.93 -11.75
C MET A 1 -2.66 -11.53 -10.52
N THR A 2 -2.18 -10.31 -10.53
CA THR A 2 -1.19 -9.69 -9.65
C THR A 2 -1.73 -9.44 -8.23
N GLU A 3 -0.80 -9.48 -7.29
CA GLU A 3 -0.89 -9.07 -5.88
C GLU A 3 -1.23 -7.56 -5.85
N ALA A 4 -2.23 -7.12 -5.08
CA ALA A 4 -2.79 -5.76 -5.13
C ALA A 4 -1.74 -4.66 -4.88
N TYR A 5 -0.70 -4.98 -4.14
CA TYR A 5 0.45 -4.10 -3.91
C TYR A 5 1.31 -3.94 -5.16
N ASN A 6 1.51 -5.00 -5.93
CA ASN A 6 2.21 -4.92 -7.20
C ASN A 6 1.45 -4.04 -8.21
N ASP A 7 0.12 -4.20 -8.31
CA ASP A 7 -0.72 -3.33 -9.15
C ASP A 7 -0.57 -1.87 -8.75
N ALA A 8 -0.66 -1.59 -7.46
CA ALA A 8 -0.53 -0.24 -6.95
C ALA A 8 0.87 0.36 -7.17
N LEU A 9 1.94 -0.44 -7.10
CA LEU A 9 3.30 -0.01 -7.44
C LEU A 9 3.44 0.28 -8.94
N GLN A 10 2.86 -0.55 -9.81
CA GLN A 10 2.84 -0.31 -11.26
C GLN A 10 2.10 0.99 -11.61
N GLU A 11 1.00 1.30 -10.92
CA GLU A 11 0.32 2.60 -11.08
C GLU A 11 1.20 3.77 -10.66
N GLN A 12 1.91 3.67 -9.53
CA GLN A 12 2.86 4.70 -9.10
C GLN A 12 4.01 4.85 -10.10
N ALA A 13 4.48 3.77 -10.69
CA ALA A 13 5.54 3.77 -11.70
C ALA A 13 5.07 4.52 -12.95
N LYS A 14 3.88 4.17 -13.46
CA LYS A 14 3.24 4.86 -14.59
C LYS A 14 3.09 6.35 -14.30
N LYS A 15 2.55 6.71 -13.13
CA LYS A 15 2.40 8.13 -12.74
C LYS A 15 3.75 8.85 -12.72
N LYS A 16 4.78 8.25 -12.12
CA LYS A 16 6.12 8.84 -12.03
C LYS A 16 6.75 9.05 -13.41
N ILE A 17 6.59 8.09 -14.32
CA ILE A 17 7.03 8.21 -15.71
C ILE A 17 6.35 9.41 -16.37
N TRP A 18 5.02 9.50 -16.33
CA TRP A 18 4.31 10.60 -16.97
C TRP A 18 4.62 11.96 -16.35
N ASP A 19 4.80 12.05 -15.04
CA ASP A 19 5.22 13.28 -14.38
C ASP A 19 6.65 13.69 -14.83
N THR A 20 7.55 12.73 -15.01
CA THR A 20 8.92 12.97 -15.51
C THR A 20 8.91 13.40 -16.98
N VAL A 21 8.08 12.77 -17.82
CA VAL A 21 7.85 13.16 -19.22
C VAL A 21 7.35 14.59 -19.29
N LYS A 22 6.35 14.97 -18.48
CA LYS A 22 5.84 16.34 -18.45
C LYS A 22 6.92 17.35 -18.08
N GLU A 23 7.82 16.99 -17.19
CA GLU A 23 8.93 17.85 -16.79
C GLU A 23 9.95 18.01 -17.93
N GLU A 24 10.39 16.90 -18.54
CA GLU A 24 11.38 16.91 -19.63
C GLU A 24 10.82 17.49 -20.93
N ALA A 25 9.52 17.33 -21.18
CA ALA A 25 8.83 17.86 -22.36
C ALA A 25 8.59 19.38 -22.32
N LYS A 26 8.95 20.07 -21.22
CA LYS A 26 8.86 21.53 -21.17
C LYS A 26 9.74 22.15 -22.26
N GLY A 27 9.10 22.76 -23.26
CA GLY A 27 9.78 23.39 -24.39
C GLY A 27 10.02 22.46 -25.60
N MET A 28 9.51 21.23 -25.59
CA MET A 28 9.48 20.39 -26.79
C MET A 28 8.47 20.92 -27.82
N SER A 29 8.74 20.63 -29.09
CA SER A 29 7.74 20.84 -30.14
C SER A 29 6.54 19.89 -29.92
N PRO A 30 5.33 20.24 -30.38
CA PRO A 30 4.17 19.34 -30.30
C PRO A 30 4.41 17.99 -30.96
N ALA A 31 5.20 17.94 -32.04
CA ALA A 31 5.54 16.71 -32.74
C ALA A 31 6.49 15.81 -31.94
N ASP A 32 7.54 16.40 -31.35
CA ASP A 32 8.48 15.65 -30.49
C ASP A 32 7.80 15.13 -29.23
N TYR A 33 6.90 15.94 -28.66
CA TYR A 33 6.10 15.52 -27.52
C TYR A 33 5.17 14.36 -27.88
N LEU A 34 4.50 14.43 -29.04
CA LEU A 34 3.64 13.36 -29.53
C LEU A 34 4.43 12.05 -29.76
N GLU A 35 5.57 12.13 -30.44
CA GLU A 35 6.43 10.96 -30.68
C GLU A 35 6.93 10.35 -29.36
N LEU A 36 7.36 11.18 -28.41
CA LEU A 36 7.79 10.73 -27.08
C LEU A 36 6.65 10.05 -26.32
N THR A 37 5.44 10.61 -26.34
CA THR A 37 4.28 10.00 -25.68
C THR A 37 3.92 8.66 -26.33
N ALA A 38 3.95 8.56 -27.67
CA ALA A 38 3.68 7.32 -28.39
C ALA A 38 4.73 6.23 -28.12
N ASP A 39 6.02 6.59 -28.09
CA ASP A 39 7.11 5.67 -27.75
C ASP A 39 6.93 5.08 -26.34
N ILE A 40 6.56 5.92 -25.37
CA ILE A 40 6.34 5.50 -23.97
C ILE A 40 5.07 4.67 -23.86
N THR A 41 3.97 5.13 -24.46
CA THR A 41 2.72 4.41 -24.51
C THR A 41 2.91 3.02 -25.11
N GLY A 42 3.66 2.89 -26.21
CA GLY A 42 3.96 1.60 -26.84
C GLY A 42 4.87 0.66 -26.02
N ILE A 43 5.39 1.11 -24.86
CA ILE A 43 6.04 0.24 -23.86
C ILE A 43 5.00 -0.35 -22.90
N PHE A 44 3.96 0.41 -22.56
CA PHE A 44 2.90 -0.03 -21.66
C PHE A 44 1.79 -0.78 -22.40
N ASP A 45 1.48 -0.40 -23.64
CA ASP A 45 0.49 -1.05 -24.49
C ASP A 45 1.07 -1.43 -25.86
N PRO A 46 1.54 -2.68 -26.02
CA PRO A 46 2.04 -3.17 -27.30
C PRO A 46 0.89 -3.55 -28.24
N THR A 47 -0.37 -3.49 -27.81
CA THR A 47 -1.55 -3.85 -28.62
C THR A 47 -2.23 -2.61 -29.19
N PRO A 48 -2.05 -2.29 -30.50
CA PRO A 48 -2.47 -1.00 -31.06
C PRO A 48 -3.99 -0.79 -31.24
N LEU A 49 -4.87 -1.67 -30.73
CA LEU A 49 -6.25 -1.78 -31.20
C LEU A 49 -7.36 -1.41 -30.21
N SER A 50 -7.14 -1.38 -28.89
CA SER A 50 -8.21 -1.03 -27.93
C SER A 50 -8.30 0.48 -27.64
N ASP A 51 -7.18 1.21 -27.71
CA ASP A 51 -7.09 2.61 -27.29
C ASP A 51 -7.00 3.61 -28.46
N ALA A 52 -7.03 3.14 -29.70
CA ALA A 52 -7.03 3.98 -30.89
C ALA A 52 -8.24 4.95 -30.93
N VAL A 53 -9.39 4.57 -30.37
CA VAL A 53 -10.62 5.38 -30.37
C VAL A 53 -10.59 6.48 -29.30
N GLY A 54 -10.04 6.22 -28.12
CA GLY A 54 -9.86 7.24 -27.07
C GLY A 54 -8.68 8.17 -27.36
N GLY A 55 -7.57 7.60 -27.84
CA GLY A 55 -6.36 8.31 -28.22
C GLY A 55 -6.58 9.27 -29.38
N THR A 56 -7.31 8.89 -30.44
CA THR A 56 -7.64 9.82 -31.55
C THR A 56 -8.58 10.94 -31.13
N ILE A 57 -9.54 10.69 -30.23
CA ILE A 57 -10.46 11.74 -29.74
C ILE A 57 -9.73 12.74 -28.83
N ALA A 58 -8.80 12.27 -27.99
CA ALA A 58 -7.98 13.13 -27.14
C ALA A 58 -6.89 13.88 -27.94
N LEU A 59 -6.29 13.24 -28.95
CA LEU A 59 -5.46 13.88 -29.98
C LEU A 59 -6.20 14.98 -30.75
N ALA A 60 -7.43 14.72 -31.18
CA ALA A 60 -8.28 15.70 -31.88
C ALA A 60 -8.70 16.88 -30.99
N ARG A 61 -8.63 16.73 -29.66
CA ARG A 61 -8.92 17.78 -28.66
C ARG A 61 -7.67 18.48 -28.12
N GLY A 62 -6.48 18.12 -28.60
CA GLY A 62 -5.21 18.66 -28.09
C GLY A 62 -4.84 18.17 -26.68
N ASP A 63 -5.57 17.20 -26.12
CA ASP A 63 -5.30 16.57 -24.83
C ASP A 63 -4.44 15.32 -25.01
N LEU A 64 -3.21 15.54 -25.45
CA LEU A 64 -2.21 14.49 -25.68
C LEU A 64 -1.89 13.71 -24.39
N LEU A 65 -2.03 14.36 -23.24
CA LEU A 65 -1.76 13.76 -21.95
C LEU A 65 -2.89 12.82 -21.52
N GLY A 66 -4.14 13.21 -21.75
CA GLY A 66 -5.31 12.36 -21.60
C GLY A 66 -5.28 11.15 -22.55
N ALA A 67 -4.85 11.36 -23.80
CA ALA A 67 -4.65 10.30 -24.80
C ALA A 67 -3.61 9.27 -24.35
N ALA A 68 -2.48 9.72 -23.83
CA ALA A 68 -1.41 8.84 -23.37
C ALA A 68 -1.77 8.11 -22.07
N LEU A 69 -2.55 8.74 -21.18
CA LEU A 69 -3.05 8.13 -19.96
C LEU A 69 -4.13 7.07 -20.24
N SER A 70 -4.96 7.25 -21.27
CA SER A 70 -6.02 6.30 -21.65
C SER A 70 -5.49 4.99 -22.21
N VAL A 71 -4.25 4.96 -22.72
CA VAL A 71 -3.64 3.77 -23.31
C VAL A 71 -3.05 2.83 -22.24
N ALA A 72 -3.92 2.38 -21.33
CA ALA A 72 -3.52 1.68 -20.11
C ALA A 72 -3.65 0.17 -20.28
N SER A 73 -2.64 -0.49 -20.85
CA SER A 73 -2.42 -1.91 -20.61
C SER A 73 -1.12 -2.13 -19.82
N PHE A 74 -1.05 -3.28 -19.15
CA PHE A 74 0.00 -3.67 -18.19
C PHE A 74 1.35 -3.77 -18.88
N ILE A 75 2.47 -3.42 -18.21
CA ILE A 75 3.84 -3.63 -18.71
C ILE A 75 3.94 -5.07 -19.22
N PRO A 76 3.91 -5.30 -20.54
CA PRO A 76 4.06 -6.62 -21.10
C PRO A 76 5.53 -6.77 -21.44
N TYR A 77 6.11 -7.90 -21.06
CA TYR A 77 7.47 -8.27 -21.41
C TYR A 77 7.56 -8.54 -22.92
N ALA A 78 7.57 -7.48 -23.72
CA ALA A 78 7.75 -7.55 -25.16
C ALA A 78 9.23 -7.29 -25.46
N GLY A 79 9.87 -8.18 -26.21
CA GLY A 79 11.25 -8.06 -26.69
C GLY A 79 11.54 -6.78 -27.51
N ASP A 80 10.52 -5.97 -27.79
CA ASP A 80 10.59 -4.65 -28.42
C ASP A 80 10.96 -3.50 -27.44
N ALA A 81 10.98 -3.78 -26.13
CA ALA A 81 11.30 -2.82 -25.08
C ALA A 81 12.81 -2.47 -24.99
N LEU A 82 13.68 -3.08 -25.81
CA LEU A 82 15.12 -2.78 -25.82
C LEU A 82 15.51 -1.61 -26.74
N ALA A 83 14.75 -1.35 -27.80
CA ALA A 83 15.06 -0.28 -28.77
C ALA A 83 14.44 1.08 -28.40
N LYS A 84 13.28 1.07 -27.73
CA LYS A 84 12.54 2.28 -27.34
C LYS A 84 13.24 3.12 -26.25
N PRO A 85 13.91 2.55 -25.24
CA PRO A 85 14.67 3.33 -24.26
C PRO A 85 15.76 4.20 -24.89
N ALA A 86 16.42 3.74 -25.95
CA ALA A 86 17.42 4.53 -26.67
C ALA A 86 16.82 5.73 -27.41
N LYS A 87 15.61 5.59 -27.98
CA LYS A 87 14.88 6.70 -28.62
C LYS A 87 14.37 7.71 -27.58
N ILE A 88 13.77 7.21 -26.50
CA ILE A 88 13.34 8.04 -25.37
C ILE A 88 14.54 8.77 -24.78
N ALA A 89 15.70 8.13 -24.64
CA ALA A 89 16.89 8.73 -24.04
C ALA A 89 17.40 9.98 -24.79
N ARG A 90 17.19 10.04 -26.11
CA ARG A 90 17.57 11.21 -26.92
C ARG A 90 16.74 12.45 -26.63
N ARG A 91 15.49 12.27 -26.18
CA ARG A 91 14.52 13.35 -25.95
C ARG A 91 14.22 13.59 -24.47
N ALA A 92 14.23 12.52 -23.68
CA ALA A 92 13.82 12.46 -22.29
C ALA A 92 14.71 11.46 -21.51
N PRO A 93 16.00 11.80 -21.27
CA PRO A 93 16.97 10.90 -20.66
C PRO A 93 16.61 10.44 -19.23
N LYS A 94 15.94 11.27 -18.41
CA LYS A 94 15.49 10.85 -17.08
C LYS A 94 14.36 9.82 -17.19
N THR A 95 13.43 10.05 -18.12
CA THR A 95 12.34 9.12 -18.42
C THR A 95 12.88 7.79 -18.90
N ALA A 96 13.85 7.77 -19.82
CA ALA A 96 14.46 6.54 -20.31
C ALA A 96 15.10 5.72 -19.18
N LYS A 97 15.86 6.38 -18.28
CA LYS A 97 16.45 5.70 -17.10
C LYS A 97 15.40 5.11 -16.17
N LEU A 98 14.30 5.82 -15.93
CA LEU A 98 13.22 5.32 -15.09
C LEU A 98 12.53 4.12 -15.73
N VAL A 99 12.25 4.20 -17.03
CA VAL A 99 11.67 3.10 -17.80
C VAL A 99 12.58 1.87 -17.79
N GLU A 100 13.88 2.03 -18.04
CA GLU A 100 14.86 0.94 -17.98
C GLU A 100 14.97 0.32 -16.58
N ALA A 101 14.98 1.15 -15.54
CA ALA A 101 14.99 0.70 -14.15
C ALA A 101 13.72 -0.06 -13.77
N LEU A 102 12.58 0.17 -14.43
CA LEU A 102 11.34 -0.56 -14.20
C LEU A 102 11.30 -1.86 -15.02
N LEU A 103 11.70 -1.81 -16.30
CA LEU A 103 11.75 -2.98 -17.18
C LEU A 103 12.72 -4.05 -16.66
N SER A 104 13.89 -3.64 -16.16
CA SER A 104 14.89 -4.56 -15.58
C SER A 104 14.42 -5.28 -14.31
N ARG A 105 13.31 -4.86 -13.70
CA ARG A 105 12.76 -5.47 -12.48
C ARG A 105 11.65 -6.48 -12.76
N GLY A 106 11.17 -6.55 -14.00
CA GLY A 106 10.10 -7.45 -14.43
C GLY A 106 8.75 -7.13 -13.78
N ASP A 107 7.84 -8.09 -13.87
CA ASP A 107 6.42 -7.85 -13.61
C ASP A 107 6.06 -7.76 -12.11
N ASN A 108 6.96 -8.15 -11.21
CA ASN A 108 6.72 -8.20 -9.77
C ASN A 108 7.64 -7.26 -8.98
N LEU A 109 7.33 -5.97 -9.03
CA LEU A 109 8.01 -4.90 -8.29
C LEU A 109 7.92 -5.09 -6.77
N ALA A 110 6.81 -5.68 -6.30
CA ALA A 110 6.61 -5.94 -4.87
C ALA A 110 7.67 -6.89 -4.28
N LYS A 111 8.17 -7.85 -5.09
CA LYS A 111 9.20 -8.83 -4.69
C LYS A 111 10.64 -8.34 -4.91
N ALA A 112 10.84 -7.17 -5.52
CA ALA A 112 12.17 -6.67 -5.86
C ALA A 112 12.98 -6.15 -4.65
N GLY A 113 12.35 -6.03 -3.48
CA GLY A 113 12.99 -5.62 -2.23
C GLY A 113 13.34 -4.13 -2.12
N GLU A 114 13.81 -3.70 -0.95
CA GLU A 114 13.99 -2.31 -0.54
C GLU A 114 14.92 -1.54 -1.47
N LYS A 115 16.03 -2.16 -1.91
CA LYS A 115 16.99 -1.52 -2.83
C LYS A 115 16.31 -1.13 -4.14
N ALA A 116 15.55 -2.05 -4.73
CA ALA A 116 14.84 -1.79 -5.97
C ALA A 116 13.75 -0.72 -5.78
N LEU A 117 13.00 -0.78 -4.67
CA LEU A 117 11.99 0.23 -4.36
C LEU A 117 12.60 1.63 -4.22
N LYS A 118 13.77 1.76 -3.57
CA LYS A 118 14.48 3.04 -3.42
C LYS A 118 15.00 3.61 -4.74
N GLU A 119 15.44 2.76 -5.65
CA GLU A 119 15.89 3.19 -6.97
C GLU A 119 14.72 3.66 -7.85
N ALA A 120 13.58 2.99 -7.76
CA ALA A 120 12.42 3.25 -8.61
C ALA A 120 11.44 4.28 -8.03
N PHE A 121 11.35 4.44 -6.71
CA PHE A 121 10.30 5.20 -6.03
C PHE A 121 10.82 6.06 -4.88
N THR A 122 10.01 7.05 -4.50
CA THR A 122 10.12 7.69 -3.18
C THR A 122 9.37 6.86 -2.14
N LEU A 123 9.74 7.00 -0.87
CA LEU A 123 9.05 6.32 0.24
C LEU A 123 7.54 6.66 0.27
N SER A 124 7.17 7.89 -0.07
CA SER A 124 5.77 8.31 -0.15
C SER A 124 4.99 7.57 -1.22
N GLN A 125 5.59 7.29 -2.38
CA GLN A 125 4.94 6.52 -3.45
C GLN A 125 4.73 5.07 -3.03
N VAL A 126 5.73 4.47 -2.40
CA VAL A 126 5.64 3.12 -1.81
C VAL A 126 4.54 3.06 -0.75
N ALA A 127 4.45 4.08 0.12
CA ALA A 127 3.41 4.18 1.13
C ALA A 127 2.00 4.29 0.53
N VAL A 128 1.81 5.11 -0.51
CA VAL A 128 0.53 5.24 -1.22
C VAL A 128 0.13 3.91 -1.88
N ALA A 129 1.07 3.22 -2.52
CA ALA A 129 0.80 1.92 -3.13
C ALA A 129 0.38 0.89 -2.08
N ARG A 130 1.10 0.82 -0.96
CA ARG A 130 0.78 -0.06 0.18
C ARG A 130 -0.60 0.26 0.75
N GLN A 131 -0.90 1.53 0.99
CA GLN A 131 -2.20 1.96 1.52
C GLN A 131 -3.34 1.53 0.59
N LYS A 132 -3.17 1.67 -0.73
CA LYS A 132 -4.17 1.24 -1.71
C LYS A 132 -4.40 -0.27 -1.65
N ALA A 133 -3.34 -1.06 -1.59
CA ALA A 133 -3.42 -2.51 -1.47
C ALA A 133 -4.10 -2.94 -0.16
N LEU A 134 -3.70 -2.34 0.96
CA LEU A 134 -4.28 -2.62 2.27
C LEU A 134 -5.77 -2.31 2.34
N LYS A 135 -6.25 -1.21 1.73
CA LYS A 135 -7.69 -0.92 1.65
C LYS A 135 -8.46 -2.04 0.96
N ARG A 136 -7.91 -2.61 -0.11
CA ARG A 136 -8.53 -3.75 -0.82
C ARG A 136 -8.55 -5.00 0.06
N VAL A 137 -7.46 -5.27 0.76
CA VAL A 137 -7.39 -6.39 1.72
C VAL A 137 -8.40 -6.23 2.86
N GLN A 138 -8.51 -5.03 3.44
CA GLN A 138 -9.48 -4.72 4.51
C GLN A 138 -10.91 -4.98 4.04
N GLN A 139 -11.26 -4.47 2.86
CA GLN A 139 -12.58 -4.68 2.28
C GLN A 139 -12.85 -6.17 2.05
N ALA A 140 -11.89 -6.89 1.46
CA ALA A 140 -12.03 -8.33 1.24
C ALA A 140 -12.19 -9.09 2.56
N MET A 141 -11.48 -8.70 3.62
CA MET A 141 -11.58 -9.32 4.94
C MET A 141 -12.96 -9.09 5.58
N LEU A 142 -13.51 -7.89 5.43
CA LEU A 142 -14.85 -7.55 5.89
C LEU A 142 -15.92 -8.30 5.09
N ASP A 143 -15.78 -8.37 3.77
CA ASP A 143 -16.67 -9.10 2.87
C ASP A 143 -16.64 -10.61 3.17
N ALA A 144 -15.45 -11.16 3.45
CA ALA A 144 -15.28 -12.55 3.84
C ALA A 144 -15.98 -12.86 5.16
N ARG A 145 -15.81 -11.98 6.17
CA ARG A 145 -16.51 -12.08 7.46
C ARG A 145 -18.03 -12.07 7.27
N ASN A 146 -18.52 -11.19 6.41
CA ASN A 146 -19.96 -11.04 6.13
C ASN A 146 -20.49 -12.07 5.13
N LYS A 147 -19.65 -13.00 4.67
CA LYS A 147 -19.99 -14.05 3.70
C LYS A 147 -20.62 -13.50 2.42
N VAL A 148 -20.11 -12.36 1.94
CA VAL A 148 -20.61 -11.72 0.72
C VAL A 148 -20.55 -12.70 -0.46
N PRO A 149 -21.68 -13.02 -1.11
CA PRO A 149 -21.71 -13.98 -2.21
C PRO A 149 -20.82 -13.53 -3.37
N GLY A 150 -20.06 -14.47 -3.94
CA GLY A 150 -19.25 -14.21 -5.14
C GLY A 150 -18.00 -13.36 -4.94
N CYS A 151 -17.60 -13.07 -3.70
CA CYS A 151 -16.39 -12.29 -3.40
C CYS A 151 -15.12 -13.02 -3.90
N LYS A 152 -14.57 -12.56 -5.03
CA LYS A 152 -13.34 -13.13 -5.64
C LYS A 152 -12.10 -12.85 -4.80
N ASP A 153 -12.00 -11.64 -4.25
CA ASP A 153 -10.85 -11.22 -3.45
C ASP A 153 -10.79 -11.96 -2.10
N CYS A 154 -11.94 -12.31 -1.52
CA CYS A 154 -12.02 -13.11 -0.31
C CYS A 154 -11.31 -14.47 -0.43
N LYS A 155 -11.32 -15.08 -1.63
CA LYS A 155 -10.63 -16.36 -1.90
C LYS A 155 -9.11 -16.23 -1.92
N LYS A 156 -8.61 -15.01 -2.06
CA LYS A 156 -7.18 -14.69 -2.06
C LYS A 156 -6.66 -14.28 -0.69
N LEU A 157 -7.51 -14.23 0.34
CA LEU A 157 -7.09 -14.04 1.72
C LEU A 157 -6.52 -15.35 2.29
N VAL A 158 -5.52 -15.91 1.62
CA VAL A 158 -4.87 -17.16 1.99
C VAL A 158 -3.37 -16.97 1.99
N ASP A 159 -2.68 -17.61 2.94
CA ASP A 159 -1.22 -17.69 2.97
C ASP A 159 -0.83 -19.12 3.35
N LYS A 160 -0.05 -19.77 2.48
CA LYS A 160 0.38 -21.18 2.64
C LYS A 160 -0.79 -22.11 2.99
N GLY A 161 -1.92 -21.93 2.30
CA GLY A 161 -3.14 -22.71 2.49
C GLY A 161 -3.98 -22.33 3.71
N THR A 162 -3.55 -21.36 4.53
CA THR A 162 -4.31 -20.88 5.69
C THR A 162 -5.08 -19.62 5.34
N THR A 163 -6.40 -19.64 5.53
CA THR A 163 -7.24 -18.44 5.33
C THR A 163 -6.97 -17.40 6.42
N ARG A 164 -6.64 -16.18 5.99
CA ARG A 164 -6.52 -14.99 6.83
C ARG A 164 -7.92 -14.42 7.05
N THR A 165 -8.33 -14.31 8.31
CA THR A 165 -9.67 -13.85 8.68
C THR A 165 -9.62 -12.53 9.43
N LEU A 166 -10.69 -11.75 9.28
CA LEU A 166 -10.92 -10.59 10.13
C LEU A 166 -11.26 -11.05 11.54
N GLN A 167 -10.45 -10.66 12.51
CA GLN A 167 -10.63 -10.92 13.91
C GLN A 167 -11.03 -9.63 14.60
N MET A 168 -12.16 -9.70 15.30
CA MET A 168 -12.69 -8.64 16.16
C MET A 168 -12.92 -9.22 17.55
N PRO A 169 -12.93 -8.40 18.62
CA PRO A 169 -13.18 -8.91 19.96
C PRO A 169 -14.52 -9.63 20.08
N ALA A 170 -14.49 -10.84 20.62
CA ALA A 170 -15.68 -11.62 21.01
C ALA A 170 -15.74 -11.86 22.53
N THR A 171 -14.63 -11.60 23.24
CA THR A 171 -14.46 -11.77 24.68
C THR A 171 -13.61 -10.63 25.24
N GLY A 172 -13.52 -10.52 26.56
CA GLY A 172 -12.73 -9.49 27.24
C GLY A 172 -13.44 -8.12 27.36
N GLY A 173 -14.72 -8.06 27.01
CA GLY A 173 -15.51 -6.83 26.99
C GLY A 173 -16.81 -7.00 26.22
N SER A 174 -17.43 -5.88 25.84
CA SER A 174 -18.68 -5.85 25.08
C SER A 174 -18.67 -4.74 24.02
N TRP A 175 -19.36 -4.98 22.91
CA TRP A 175 -19.58 -3.94 21.90
C TRP A 175 -20.71 -3.02 22.32
N LYS A 176 -20.59 -1.73 21.97
CA LYS A 176 -21.69 -0.77 22.08
C LYS A 176 -22.71 -0.98 20.96
N THR A 177 -23.33 -2.15 20.94
CA THR A 177 -24.43 -2.56 20.06
C THR A 177 -25.56 -3.15 20.91
N PRO A 178 -26.82 -3.19 20.44
CA PRO A 178 -27.94 -3.72 21.22
C PRO A 178 -27.76 -5.17 21.68
N ASP A 179 -27.04 -5.98 20.91
CA ASP A 179 -26.76 -7.40 21.17
C ASP A 179 -25.39 -7.62 21.85
N GLY A 180 -24.60 -6.57 22.06
CA GLY A 180 -23.23 -6.65 22.58
C GLY A 180 -22.22 -7.32 21.64
N LEU A 181 -22.61 -7.64 20.39
CA LEU A 181 -21.79 -8.33 19.39
C LEU A 181 -21.08 -7.36 18.44
N SER A 182 -20.05 -7.87 17.77
CA SER A 182 -19.28 -7.07 16.80
C SER A 182 -20.15 -6.63 15.61
N PRO A 183 -20.18 -5.33 15.26
CA PRO A 183 -21.04 -4.82 14.18
C PRO A 183 -20.64 -5.41 12.82
N ALA A 184 -21.62 -5.66 11.94
CA ALA A 184 -21.39 -6.27 10.62
C ALA A 184 -20.44 -5.46 9.73
N ASN A 185 -20.52 -4.12 9.78
CA ASN A 185 -19.64 -3.21 9.04
C ASN A 185 -18.24 -3.04 9.69
N GLY A 186 -17.97 -3.74 10.80
CA GLY A 186 -16.72 -3.68 11.53
C GLY A 186 -16.46 -2.35 12.27
N THR A 187 -17.41 -1.42 12.28
CA THR A 187 -17.23 -0.08 12.84
C THR A 187 -18.10 0.11 14.07
N GLY A 188 -17.48 0.46 15.19
CA GLY A 188 -18.17 0.66 16.47
C GLY A 188 -17.19 0.73 17.63
N THR A 189 -17.68 0.90 18.85
CA THR A 189 -16.83 0.99 20.04
C THR A 189 -16.89 -0.30 20.85
N PHE A 190 -15.73 -0.86 21.16
CA PHE A 190 -15.58 -1.99 22.08
C PHE A 190 -15.19 -1.49 23.47
N THR A 191 -15.97 -1.83 24.49
CA THR A 191 -15.71 -1.48 25.88
C THR A 191 -15.03 -2.65 26.58
N PHE A 192 -13.90 -2.41 27.23
CA PHE A 192 -13.19 -3.44 27.98
C PHE A 192 -14.00 -3.90 29.20
N GLY A 193 -13.90 -5.18 29.54
CA GLY A 193 -14.46 -5.70 30.80
C GLY A 193 -13.78 -5.11 32.03
N SER A 194 -12.50 -4.75 31.90
CA SER A 194 -11.73 -4.03 32.90
C SER A 194 -10.94 -2.91 32.22
N PRO A 195 -10.95 -1.67 32.75
CA PRO A 195 -10.16 -0.57 32.22
C PRO A 195 -8.66 -0.90 32.10
N ALA A 196 -8.04 -0.49 31.00
CA ALA A 196 -6.59 -0.59 30.82
C ALA A 196 -5.90 0.68 31.34
N THR A 197 -4.87 0.54 32.15
CA THR A 197 -4.01 1.68 32.55
C THR A 197 -2.77 1.69 31.66
N LEU A 198 -2.58 2.78 30.91
CA LEU A 198 -1.48 2.95 29.98
C LEU A 198 -0.16 3.29 30.72
N PRO A 199 1.01 3.12 30.06
CA PRO A 199 2.29 3.47 30.66
C PRO A 199 2.44 4.94 31.09
N ASP A 200 1.65 5.85 30.50
CA ASP A 200 1.60 7.28 30.83
C ASP A 200 0.55 7.62 31.90
N GLY A 201 -0.10 6.61 32.49
CA GLY A 201 -1.10 6.76 33.55
C GLY A 201 -2.53 7.02 33.06
N ARG A 202 -2.75 7.23 31.76
CA ARG A 202 -4.11 7.34 31.21
C ARG A 202 -4.88 6.04 31.41
N VAL A 203 -6.16 6.15 31.74
CA VAL A 203 -7.06 5.00 31.85
C VAL A 203 -7.96 4.95 30.61
N VAL A 204 -8.00 3.80 29.96
CA VAL A 204 -8.77 3.56 28.73
C VAL A 204 -9.83 2.49 29.00
N ASN A 205 -11.09 2.88 28.85
CA ASN A 205 -12.24 2.00 29.08
C ASN A 205 -12.77 1.38 27.78
N SER A 206 -12.45 1.95 26.62
CA SER A 206 -12.94 1.50 25.33
C SER A 206 -12.04 1.88 24.18
N ILE A 207 -12.16 1.14 23.07
CA ILE A 207 -11.48 1.41 21.81
C ILE A 207 -12.49 1.44 20.68
N ASP A 208 -12.35 2.45 19.81
CA ASP A 208 -13.12 2.53 18.58
C ASP A 208 -12.52 1.59 17.55
N PHE A 209 -13.36 0.98 16.73
CA PHE A 209 -12.99 0.17 15.58
C PHE A 209 -13.53 0.82 14.31
N LYS A 210 -12.76 0.71 13.24
CA LYS A 210 -13.11 1.17 11.89
C LYS A 210 -12.87 0.03 10.91
N GLY A 211 -13.92 -0.37 10.17
CA GLY A 211 -13.79 -1.44 9.16
C GLY A 211 -13.28 -2.78 9.69
N GLY A 212 -13.44 -3.05 10.99
CA GLY A 212 -13.01 -4.28 11.64
C GLY A 212 -11.70 -4.21 12.39
N PHE A 213 -11.01 -3.06 12.37
CA PHE A 213 -9.71 -2.88 12.99
C PHE A 213 -9.74 -1.82 14.11
N PRO A 214 -8.96 -1.99 15.19
CA PRO A 214 -8.92 -1.02 16.29
C PRO A 214 -8.25 0.29 15.86
N ASP A 215 -8.88 1.41 16.20
CA ASP A 215 -8.31 2.74 16.00
C ASP A 215 -7.36 3.07 17.17
N PHE A 216 -6.07 2.84 16.93
CA PHE A 216 -5.02 3.18 17.88
C PHE A 216 -4.39 4.57 17.69
N ASP A 217 -4.89 5.41 16.78
CA ASP A 217 -4.22 6.68 16.41
C ASP A 217 -4.01 7.60 17.63
N LYS A 218 -4.93 7.59 18.59
CA LYS A 218 -4.87 8.40 19.84
C LYS A 218 -3.89 7.88 20.88
N TYR A 219 -3.33 6.68 20.68
CA TYR A 219 -2.50 5.97 21.65
C TYR A 219 -1.08 5.72 21.14
N VAL A 220 -0.75 6.21 19.94
CA VAL A 220 0.59 6.08 19.36
C VAL A 220 1.61 6.83 20.21
N TYR A 221 2.68 6.14 20.60
CA TYR A 221 3.78 6.73 21.34
C TYR A 221 4.38 7.92 20.59
N GLY A 222 4.47 9.06 21.28
CA GLY A 222 4.94 10.31 20.69
C GLY A 222 4.05 10.88 19.58
N GLY A 223 2.85 10.31 19.36
CA GLY A 223 1.92 10.74 18.30
C GLY A 223 2.44 10.56 16.88
N LYS A 224 3.43 9.69 16.66
CA LYS A 224 4.13 9.54 15.37
C LYS A 224 4.01 8.13 14.82
N LYS A 225 3.52 8.06 13.58
CA LYS A 225 3.56 6.86 12.73
C LYS A 225 4.61 7.04 11.63
N TYR A 226 5.14 5.93 11.14
CA TYR A 226 6.27 5.92 10.20
C TYR A 226 5.98 5.03 9.01
N ASN A 227 6.46 5.43 7.84
CA ASN A 227 6.47 4.58 6.66
C ASN A 227 7.77 3.79 6.61
N LEU A 228 7.68 2.48 6.40
CA LEU A 228 8.84 1.65 6.07
C LEU A 228 8.91 1.44 4.56
N TRP A 229 10.12 1.17 4.06
CA TRP A 229 10.30 0.72 2.68
C TRP A 229 9.72 -0.67 2.47
N GLU A 230 10.00 -1.58 3.40
CA GLU A 230 9.39 -2.90 3.48
C GLU A 230 8.63 -3.08 4.79
N VAL A 231 7.45 -3.67 4.68
CA VAL A 231 6.65 -4.10 5.83
C VAL A 231 6.49 -5.60 5.69
N SER A 232 6.97 -6.36 6.67
CA SER A 232 6.85 -7.82 6.70
C SER A 232 5.55 -8.30 7.35
N GLY A 233 4.87 -7.41 8.08
CA GLY A 233 3.72 -7.76 8.92
C GLY A 233 4.14 -8.42 10.24
N ASN A 234 5.44 -8.59 10.49
CA ASN A 234 5.97 -9.06 11.76
C ASN A 234 6.46 -7.88 12.59
N ALA A 235 5.87 -7.68 13.78
CA ALA A 235 6.15 -6.52 14.63
C ALA A 235 7.63 -6.42 15.05
N SER A 236 8.31 -7.55 15.31
CA SER A 236 9.72 -7.55 15.72
C SER A 236 10.65 -7.20 14.55
N THR A 237 10.45 -7.85 13.40
CA THR A 237 11.21 -7.56 12.18
C THR A 237 11.06 -6.11 11.76
N ASP A 238 9.83 -5.60 11.74
CA ASP A 238 9.55 -4.24 11.29
C ASP A 238 9.95 -3.20 12.36
N ALA A 239 10.02 -3.56 13.65
CA ALA A 239 10.57 -2.68 14.69
C ALA A 239 12.06 -2.47 14.50
N ARG A 240 12.82 -3.53 14.20
CA ARG A 240 14.24 -3.41 13.86
C ARG A 240 14.45 -2.54 12.62
N ARG A 241 13.64 -2.72 11.58
CA ARG A 241 13.69 -1.88 10.37
C ARG A 241 13.40 -0.42 10.66
N LEU A 242 12.40 -0.15 11.51
CA LEU A 242 12.10 1.21 11.94
C LEU A 242 13.27 1.81 12.71
N GLU A 243 13.83 1.09 13.68
CA GLU A 243 14.99 1.52 14.45
C GLU A 243 16.19 1.84 13.55
N GLU A 244 16.55 0.96 12.62
CA GLU A 244 17.62 1.19 11.64
C GLU A 244 17.36 2.44 10.77
N MET A 245 16.10 2.72 10.42
CA MET A 245 15.73 3.91 9.67
C MET A 245 15.83 5.18 10.53
N MET A 246 15.37 5.12 11.78
CA MET A 246 15.36 6.27 12.69
C MET A 246 16.78 6.65 13.10
N LEU A 247 17.65 5.69 13.40
CA LEU A 247 19.04 5.95 13.78
C LEU A 247 19.88 6.60 12.67
N LYS A 248 19.49 6.42 11.40
CA LYS A 248 20.11 7.13 10.27
C LYS A 248 19.74 8.61 10.20
N VAL A 249 18.58 8.97 10.76
CA VAL A 249 18.07 10.35 10.78
C VAL A 249 18.48 11.05 12.07
N ASP A 250 18.37 10.35 13.19
CA ASP A 250 18.70 10.80 14.52
C ASP A 250 19.47 9.69 15.27
N PRO A 251 20.81 9.80 15.37
CA PRO A 251 21.64 8.82 16.08
C PRO A 251 21.31 8.66 17.57
N ASN A 252 20.60 9.62 18.17
CA ASN A 252 20.18 9.56 19.57
C ASN A 252 18.75 9.03 19.74
N TRP A 253 18.11 8.62 18.65
CA TRP A 253 16.76 8.07 18.72
C TRP A 253 16.75 6.78 19.56
N THR A 254 15.78 6.67 20.46
CA THR A 254 15.56 5.48 21.27
C THR A 254 14.16 4.94 21.07
N ALA A 255 14.05 3.62 20.88
CA ALA A 255 12.77 2.94 20.90
C ALA A 255 12.07 3.13 22.27
N PRO A 256 10.73 3.14 22.32
CA PRO A 256 10.00 3.21 23.58
C PRO A 256 10.24 1.96 24.44
N SER A 257 9.89 2.07 25.72
CA SER A 257 10.04 0.96 26.67
C SER A 257 9.31 -0.31 26.21
N LYS A 258 9.66 -1.46 26.81
CA LYS A 258 9.06 -2.78 26.52
C LYS A 258 7.54 -2.88 26.76
N LYS A 259 6.93 -1.87 27.40
CA LYS A 259 5.48 -1.72 27.57
C LYS A 259 4.76 -1.35 26.27
N TYR A 260 5.52 -0.97 25.24
CA TYR A 260 5.00 -0.71 23.90
C TYR A 260 5.33 -1.86 22.95
N THR A 261 4.52 -2.01 21.91
CA THR A 261 4.76 -2.92 20.79
C THR A 261 4.56 -2.19 19.48
N LEU A 262 5.26 -2.61 18.44
CA LEU A 262 5.05 -2.04 17.11
C LEU A 262 3.74 -2.60 16.54
N HIS A 263 2.86 -1.69 16.15
CA HIS A 263 1.60 -1.97 15.48
C HIS A 263 1.67 -1.58 14.01
N HIS A 264 1.04 -2.37 13.16
CA HIS A 264 0.85 -2.10 11.73
C HIS A 264 -0.54 -1.52 11.52
N PHE A 265 -0.60 -0.26 11.10
CA PHE A 265 -1.85 0.44 10.88
C PHE A 265 -2.45 0.12 9.51
N GLU A 266 -3.75 0.37 9.39
CA GLU A 266 -4.58 0.12 8.21
C GLU A 266 -4.13 0.96 7.00
N ASP A 267 -3.45 2.08 7.25
CA ASP A 267 -2.88 2.93 6.22
C ASP A 267 -1.49 2.46 5.73
N GLY A 268 -0.95 1.39 6.31
CA GLY A 268 0.36 0.82 5.96
C GLY A 268 1.55 1.47 6.65
N THR A 269 1.29 2.39 7.58
CA THR A 269 2.30 2.91 8.50
C THR A 269 2.51 1.96 9.68
N VAL A 270 3.59 2.17 10.41
CA VAL A 270 3.87 1.50 11.68
C VAL A 270 4.04 2.51 12.80
N GLY A 271 3.68 2.13 14.02
CA GLY A 271 3.82 2.99 15.18
C GLY A 271 3.76 2.18 16.47
N TYR A 272 4.38 2.69 17.53
CA TYR A 272 4.38 2.00 18.81
C TYR A 272 3.10 2.30 19.58
N VAL A 273 2.42 1.26 20.05
CA VAL A 273 1.19 1.36 20.86
C VAL A 273 1.37 0.60 22.18
N PRO A 274 0.72 1.02 23.28
CA PRO A 274 0.78 0.32 24.55
C PRO A 274 0.26 -1.12 24.44
N LYS A 275 0.99 -2.07 25.02
CA LYS A 275 0.62 -3.49 24.99
C LYS A 275 -0.67 -3.76 25.76
N GLU A 276 -0.97 -2.98 26.79
CA GLU A 276 -2.14 -3.13 27.65
C GLU A 276 -3.46 -3.00 26.87
N ILE A 277 -3.44 -2.28 25.74
CA ILE A 277 -4.61 -2.16 24.85
C ILE A 277 -4.49 -2.96 23.55
N HIS A 278 -3.28 -3.38 23.18
CA HIS A 278 -2.99 -4.08 21.93
C HIS A 278 -2.87 -5.61 22.10
N ASP A 279 -2.07 -6.07 23.05
CA ASP A 279 -1.74 -7.48 23.22
C ASP A 279 -2.84 -8.18 24.02
N ARG A 280 -3.45 -9.21 23.43
CA ARG A 280 -4.50 -10.00 24.11
C ARG A 280 -4.04 -10.59 25.45
N THR A 281 -2.77 -10.97 25.55
CA THR A 281 -2.16 -11.51 26.78
C THR A 281 -2.01 -10.47 27.88
N ALA A 282 -2.04 -9.18 27.55
CA ALA A 282 -1.99 -8.07 28.49
C ALA A 282 -3.37 -7.43 28.76
N GLY A 283 -4.45 -8.05 28.28
CA GLY A 283 -5.82 -7.53 28.41
C GLY A 283 -6.27 -6.64 27.24
N GLY A 284 -5.43 -6.50 26.21
CA GLY A 284 -5.73 -5.74 25.00
C GLY A 284 -6.79 -6.38 24.09
N VAL A 285 -7.26 -5.62 23.11
CA VAL A 285 -8.31 -6.07 22.20
C VAL A 285 -7.79 -7.13 21.21
N ALA A 286 -8.53 -8.22 21.03
CA ALA A 286 -8.24 -9.17 19.96
C ALA A 286 -8.49 -8.52 18.60
N HIS A 287 -7.53 -8.57 17.68
CA HIS A 287 -7.65 -7.94 16.38
C HIS A 287 -6.81 -8.65 15.32
N THR A 288 -7.12 -8.44 14.04
CA THR A 288 -6.28 -8.90 12.94
C THR A 288 -4.95 -8.15 12.94
N GLY A 289 -3.84 -8.87 13.12
CA GLY A 289 -2.50 -8.29 13.07
C GLY A 289 -1.99 -8.05 11.64
N GLY A 290 -0.92 -7.24 11.53
CA GLY A 290 -0.30 -6.87 10.25
C GLY A 290 0.12 -8.06 9.38
N ASN A 291 0.54 -9.17 9.98
CA ASN A 291 0.87 -10.39 9.24
C ASN A 291 -0.29 -10.89 8.37
N SER A 292 -1.52 -10.87 8.88
CA SER A 292 -2.69 -11.30 8.10
C SER A 292 -3.02 -10.32 6.96
N MET A 293 -2.72 -9.04 7.16
CA MET A 293 -2.95 -7.98 6.16
C MET A 293 -1.95 -8.03 5.01
N ILE A 294 -0.69 -8.35 5.32
CA ILE A 294 0.43 -8.28 4.38
C ILE A 294 0.73 -9.65 3.75
N ASN A 295 0.64 -10.73 4.51
CA ASN A 295 0.97 -12.07 4.03
C ASN A 295 -0.31 -12.81 3.67
N ASN A 296 -0.77 -12.57 2.45
CA ASN A 296 -1.83 -13.28 1.76
C ASN A 296 -1.75 -13.04 0.25
N ASP A 297 -2.32 -13.91 -0.58
CA ASP A 297 -2.27 -13.84 -2.05
C ASP A 297 -2.98 -12.61 -2.66
N LEU A 298 -3.75 -11.85 -1.88
CA LEU A 298 -4.40 -10.62 -2.33
C LEU A 298 -3.48 -9.41 -2.24
N PHE A 299 -2.62 -9.34 -1.22
CA PHE A 299 -1.70 -8.23 -1.00
C PHE A 299 -0.51 -8.32 -1.94
#